data_AF-A0A067QQ83-F1
#
_entry.id   AF-A0A067QQ83-F1
#
_cell.length_a   1.000
_cell.length_b   1.000
_cell.length_c   1.000
_cell.angle_alpha   90.00
_cell.angle_beta   90.00
_cell.angle_gamma   90.00
#
_symmetry.space_group_name_H-M   'P 1'
#
loop_
_entity.id
_entity.type
_entity.pdbx_description
1 polymer ?
#
loop_
_entity_poly.entity_id
_entity_poly.type
_entity_poly.pdbx_seq_one_letter_code
_entity_poly.pdbx_strand_id
1 'polypeptide(L)'
;MKYLAVCLLVVAGSCLADLSRRNTYGSYYDKLADELKVPFLRYQLAVAVVEVGANSEDKSYPVANHLLTPEGLGLPDTVFSSLEELDTPAGFSSHLFSLVTKDMGLNVYHVIDLIRTSFACPDKNSGCWDIGDVGSNCC
;
A
#
# COMPACT_ATOMS: atom_id res chain seq x y z
N MET A 1 -14.55 -41.36 22.91
CA MET A 1 -14.77 -40.15 22.09
C MET A 1 -13.67 -39.15 22.44
N LYS A 2 -12.65 -38.97 21.60
CA LYS A 2 -11.49 -38.09 21.85
C LYS A 2 -11.18 -37.27 20.59
N TYR A 3 -11.94 -36.22 20.33
CA TYR A 3 -11.58 -35.17 19.34
C TYR A 3 -12.21 -33.85 19.79
N LEU A 4 -11.54 -33.13 20.68
CA LEU A 4 -12.00 -31.81 21.14
C LEU A 4 -10.82 -30.99 21.65
N ALA A 5 -9.82 -30.76 20.80
CA ALA A 5 -8.66 -29.91 21.13
C ALA A 5 -7.88 -29.38 19.91
N VAL A 6 -8.53 -29.11 18.76
CA VAL A 6 -7.79 -28.67 17.54
C VAL A 6 -8.28 -27.35 16.93
N CYS A 7 -9.34 -26.72 17.44
CA CYS A 7 -9.88 -25.49 16.81
C CYS A 7 -9.43 -24.16 17.44
N LEU A 8 -8.77 -24.15 18.61
CA LEU A 8 -8.42 -22.90 19.31
C LEU A 8 -7.05 -22.31 18.97
N LEU A 9 -6.20 -23.03 18.21
CA LEU A 9 -4.86 -22.54 17.84
C LEU A 9 -4.81 -21.79 16.50
N VAL A 10 -5.84 -21.88 15.66
CA VAL A 10 -5.82 -21.27 14.32
C VAL A 10 -6.14 -19.77 14.37
N VAL A 11 -6.97 -19.32 15.32
CA VAL A 11 -7.42 -17.91 15.40
C VAL A 11 -6.35 -16.99 16.01
N ALA A 12 -5.51 -17.51 16.92
CA ALA A 12 -4.41 -16.74 17.50
C ALA A 12 -3.23 -16.55 16.53
N GLY A 13 -3.03 -17.51 15.61
CA GLY A 13 -1.96 -17.45 14.61
C GLY A 13 -2.14 -16.31 13.60
N SER A 14 -3.38 -16.02 13.19
CA SER A 14 -3.68 -14.95 12.23
C SER A 14 -3.36 -13.57 12.79
N CYS A 15 -3.71 -13.33 14.05
CA CYS A 15 -3.48 -12.03 14.71
C CYS A 15 -1.99 -11.79 14.99
N LEU A 16 -1.26 -12.81 15.45
CA LEU A 16 0.19 -12.73 15.66
C LEU A 16 0.97 -12.63 14.34
N ALA A 17 0.53 -13.33 13.29
CA ALA A 17 1.10 -13.20 11.97
C ALA A 17 0.87 -11.80 11.38
N ASP A 18 -0.31 -11.21 11.58
CA ASP A 18 -0.61 -9.86 11.14
C ASP A 18 0.18 -8.80 11.93
N LEU A 19 0.34 -8.97 13.25
CA LEU A 19 1.19 -8.09 14.07
C LEU A 19 2.68 -8.20 13.67
N SER A 20 3.18 -9.41 13.51
CA SER A 20 4.55 -9.68 13.07
C SER A 20 4.82 -9.11 11.68
N ARG A 21 3.83 -9.23 10.79
CA ARG A 21 3.90 -8.71 9.41
C ARG A 21 3.85 -7.18 9.38
N ARG A 22 2.98 -6.52 10.16
CA ARG A 22 3.00 -5.05 10.34
C ARG A 22 4.35 -4.57 10.88
N ASN A 23 4.91 -5.27 11.87
CA ASN A 23 6.22 -4.95 12.42
C ASN A 23 7.34 -5.12 11.38
N THR A 24 7.22 -6.13 10.51
CA THR A 24 8.17 -6.37 9.41
C THR A 24 8.12 -5.27 8.35
N TYR A 25 6.91 -4.85 7.93
CA TYR A 25 6.74 -3.81 6.92
C TYR A 25 7.17 -2.43 7.42
N GLY A 26 6.82 -2.07 8.66
CA GLY A 26 7.30 -0.83 9.27
C GLY A 26 8.83 -0.81 9.39
N SER A 27 9.43 -1.89 9.91
CA SER A 27 10.90 -1.98 10.04
C SER A 27 11.62 -1.96 8.69
N TYR A 28 11.01 -2.51 7.64
CA TYR A 28 11.55 -2.41 6.28
C TYR A 28 11.52 -0.97 5.77
N TYR A 29 10.35 -0.32 5.87
CA TYR A 29 10.17 1.06 5.44
C TYR A 29 11.10 2.04 6.15
N ASP A 30 11.28 1.88 7.46
CA ASP A 30 12.14 2.76 8.27
C ASP A 30 13.62 2.73 7.87
N LYS A 31 14.07 1.62 7.24
CA LYS A 31 15.45 1.44 6.77
C LYS A 31 15.69 2.03 5.39
N LEU A 32 14.65 2.41 4.66
CA LEU A 32 14.80 3.08 3.37
C LEU A 32 15.44 4.45 3.58
N ALA A 33 16.26 4.85 2.60
CA ALA A 33 16.75 6.23 2.54
C ALA A 33 15.54 7.20 2.49
N ASP A 34 15.65 8.34 3.18
CA ASP A 34 14.51 9.24 3.36
C ASP A 34 13.96 9.75 2.02
N GLU A 35 14.84 9.97 1.04
CA GLU A 35 14.49 10.36 -0.33
C GLU A 35 13.70 9.29 -1.09
N LEU A 36 13.79 8.02 -0.69
CA LEU A 36 13.07 6.91 -1.31
C LEU A 36 11.73 6.61 -0.64
N LYS A 37 11.50 7.06 0.59
CA LYS A 37 10.31 6.70 1.38
C LYS A 37 9.00 7.05 0.68
N VAL A 38 8.81 8.29 0.27
CA VAL A 38 7.58 8.72 -0.43
C VAL A 38 7.47 8.09 -1.84
N PRO A 39 8.52 8.13 -2.69
CA PRO A 39 8.50 7.43 -3.98
C PRO A 39 8.16 5.94 -3.85
N PHE A 40 8.70 5.27 -2.84
CA PHE A 40 8.45 3.87 -2.56
C PHE A 40 6.97 3.59 -2.25
N LEU A 41 6.34 4.36 -1.37
CA LEU A 41 4.90 4.17 -1.08
C LEU A 41 4.02 4.37 -2.32
N ARG A 42 4.34 5.37 -3.14
CA ARG A 42 3.64 5.63 -4.42
C ARG A 42 3.81 4.47 -5.39
N TYR A 43 5.04 3.96 -5.53
CA TYR A 43 5.34 2.80 -6.36
C TYR A 43 4.61 1.54 -5.89
N GLN A 44 4.63 1.24 -4.58
CA GLN A 44 3.94 0.07 -4.02
C GLN A 44 2.41 0.14 -4.15
N LEU A 45 1.82 1.34 -4.02
CA LEU A 45 0.40 1.53 -4.32
C LEU A 45 0.11 1.31 -5.81
N ALA A 46 0.98 1.77 -6.71
CA ALA A 46 0.82 1.53 -8.15
C ALA A 46 0.89 0.04 -8.51
N VAL A 47 1.82 -0.71 -7.90
CA VAL A 47 1.89 -2.18 -8.03
C VAL A 47 0.54 -2.79 -7.64
N ALA A 48 0.01 -2.44 -6.46
CA ALA A 48 -1.25 -3.00 -5.99
C ALA A 48 -2.45 -2.61 -6.86
N VAL A 49 -2.52 -1.38 -7.37
CA VAL A 49 -3.59 -0.95 -8.29
C VAL A 49 -3.56 -1.73 -9.60
N VAL A 50 -2.36 -1.96 -10.17
CA VAL A 50 -2.20 -2.78 -11.38
C VAL A 50 -2.62 -4.23 -11.13
N GLU A 51 -2.21 -4.82 -10.01
CA GLU A 51 -2.59 -6.18 -9.63
C GLU A 51 -4.11 -6.31 -9.43
N VAL A 52 -4.75 -5.35 -8.74
CA VAL A 52 -6.21 -5.34 -8.54
C VAL A 52 -6.95 -5.19 -9.87
N GLY A 53 -6.52 -4.25 -10.73
CA GLY A 53 -7.14 -4.03 -12.04
C GLY A 53 -6.97 -5.21 -13.00
N ALA A 54 -5.85 -5.93 -12.94
CA ALA A 54 -5.64 -7.15 -13.72
C ALA A 54 -6.57 -8.29 -13.29
N ASN A 55 -6.96 -8.31 -12.01
CA ASN A 55 -7.81 -9.35 -11.42
C ASN A 55 -9.30 -8.96 -11.35
N SER A 56 -9.68 -7.72 -11.69
CA SER A 56 -11.08 -7.30 -11.71
C SER A 56 -11.73 -7.55 -13.07
N GLU A 57 -12.92 -8.15 -13.09
CA GLU A 57 -13.73 -8.30 -14.31
C GLU A 57 -14.15 -6.94 -14.90
N ASP A 58 -14.20 -5.90 -14.05
CA ASP A 58 -14.52 -4.53 -14.42
C ASP A 58 -13.23 -3.74 -14.73
N LYS A 59 -12.85 -3.68 -16.02
CA LYS A 59 -11.62 -3.02 -16.52
C LYS A 59 -11.71 -1.48 -16.50
N SER A 60 -12.53 -0.89 -15.63
CA SER A 60 -12.85 0.54 -15.58
C SER A 60 -11.73 1.42 -15.01
N TYR A 61 -10.51 0.88 -14.84
CA TYR A 61 -9.30 1.60 -14.45
C TYR A 61 -8.29 1.70 -15.62
N PRO A 62 -8.62 2.38 -16.73
CA PRO A 62 -7.77 2.46 -17.93
C PRO A 62 -6.41 3.14 -17.69
N VAL A 63 -6.18 3.66 -16.49
CA VAL A 63 -4.97 4.37 -16.08
C VAL A 63 -3.93 3.44 -15.43
N ALA A 64 -4.34 2.27 -14.90
CA ALA A 64 -3.49 1.45 -14.03
C ALA A 64 -2.16 1.06 -14.70
N ASN A 65 -2.20 0.63 -15.96
CA ASN A 65 -1.01 0.17 -16.69
C ASN A 65 0.03 1.27 -16.92
N HIS A 66 -0.38 2.54 -16.90
CA HIS A 66 0.52 3.68 -17.05
C HIS A 66 1.10 4.16 -15.72
N LEU A 67 0.67 3.59 -14.57
CA LEU A 67 1.18 4.01 -13.26
C LEU A 67 2.57 3.44 -12.96
N LEU A 68 2.91 2.27 -13.51
CA LEU A 68 4.23 1.65 -13.32
C LEU A 68 5.23 2.11 -14.40
N THR A 69 5.33 3.43 -14.59
CA THR A 69 6.41 4.04 -15.37
C THR A 69 6.95 5.25 -14.59
N PRO A 70 8.19 5.70 -14.88
CA PRO A 70 8.73 6.93 -14.30
C PRO A 70 7.77 8.11 -14.46
N GLU A 71 7.20 8.30 -15.66
CA GLU A 71 6.25 9.37 -15.94
C GLU A 71 4.92 9.18 -15.20
N GLY A 72 4.43 7.94 -15.10
CA GLY A 72 3.23 7.58 -14.37
C GLY A 72 3.29 7.97 -12.90
N LEU A 73 4.47 7.83 -12.29
CA LEU A 73 4.74 8.23 -10.92
C LEU A 73 5.31 9.65 -10.80
N GLY A 74 5.60 10.33 -11.92
CA GLY A 74 6.29 11.62 -11.90
C GLY A 74 7.65 11.55 -11.18
N LEU A 75 8.38 10.46 -11.38
CA LEU A 75 9.69 10.21 -10.78
C LEU A 75 10.79 10.29 -11.86
N PRO A 76 12.02 10.70 -11.49
CA PRO A 76 13.18 10.50 -12.35
C PRO A 76 13.44 9.00 -12.58
N ASP A 77 13.89 8.63 -13.79
CA ASP A 77 14.23 7.24 -14.14
C ASP A 77 15.16 6.58 -13.12
N THR A 78 16.16 7.31 -12.63
CA THR A 78 17.12 6.81 -11.63
C THR A 78 16.44 6.42 -10.31
N VAL A 79 15.44 7.20 -9.88
CA VAL A 79 14.67 6.89 -8.67
C VAL A 79 13.77 5.69 -8.95
N PHE A 80 13.09 5.65 -10.09
CA PHE A 80 12.24 4.54 -10.48
C PHE A 80 13.00 3.21 -10.50
N SER A 81 14.16 3.15 -11.18
CA SER A 81 15.00 1.95 -11.20
C SER A 81 15.50 1.56 -9.82
N SER A 82 15.83 2.54 -8.97
CA SER A 82 16.21 2.26 -7.58
C SER A 82 15.08 1.58 -6.81
N LEU A 83 13.82 1.93 -7.07
CA LEU A 83 12.65 1.31 -6.45
C LEU A 83 12.38 -0.10 -6.98
N GLU A 84 12.63 -0.36 -8.26
CA GLU A 84 12.50 -1.69 -8.88
C GLU A 84 13.51 -2.69 -8.30
N GLU A 85 14.70 -2.22 -7.92
CA GLU A 85 15.77 -3.05 -7.36
C GLU A 85 15.62 -3.34 -5.86
N LEU A 86 14.64 -2.72 -5.19
CA LEU A 86 14.38 -2.95 -3.76
C LEU A 86 13.81 -4.35 -3.52
N ASP A 87 14.46 -5.12 -2.65
CA ASP A 87 13.97 -6.42 -2.16
C ASP A 87 12.79 -6.22 -1.20
N THR A 88 11.63 -5.90 -1.78
CA THR A 88 10.42 -5.57 -1.03
C THR A 88 9.81 -6.83 -0.43
N PRO A 89 9.51 -6.87 0.89
CA PRO A 89 8.87 -8.02 1.51
C PRO A 89 7.58 -8.41 0.81
N ALA A 90 7.40 -9.72 0.55
CA ALA A 90 6.20 -10.22 -0.10
C ALA A 90 4.91 -9.77 0.61
N GLY A 91 3.94 -9.32 -0.17
CA GLY A 91 2.65 -8.83 0.33
C GLY A 91 2.65 -7.41 0.88
N PHE A 92 3.77 -6.68 0.80
CA PHE A 92 3.81 -5.27 1.22
C PHE A 92 2.77 -4.43 0.45
N SER A 93 2.75 -4.52 -0.89
CA SER A 93 1.87 -3.73 -1.75
C SER A 93 0.39 -3.99 -1.44
N SER A 94 -0.01 -5.25 -1.31
CA SER A 94 -1.39 -5.63 -0.99
C SER A 94 -1.80 -5.25 0.44
N HIS A 95 -0.86 -5.30 1.39
CA HIS A 95 -1.10 -4.79 2.74
C HIS A 95 -1.30 -3.28 2.76
N LEU A 96 -0.40 -2.52 2.11
CA LEU A 96 -0.52 -1.06 1.99
C LEU A 96 -1.84 -0.66 1.32
N PHE A 97 -2.21 -1.35 0.23
CA PHE A 97 -3.49 -1.15 -0.43
C PHE A 97 -4.69 -1.44 0.49
N SER A 98 -4.62 -2.51 1.28
CA SER A 98 -5.66 -2.82 2.27
C SER A 98 -5.75 -1.75 3.36
N LEU A 99 -4.63 -1.18 3.80
CA LEU A 99 -4.61 -0.11 4.81
C LEU A 99 -5.30 1.14 4.26
N VAL A 100 -4.91 1.61 3.07
CA VAL A 100 -5.50 2.82 2.48
C VAL A 100 -6.99 2.64 2.13
N THR A 101 -7.40 1.44 1.71
CA THR A 101 -8.80 1.21 1.31
C THR A 101 -9.73 0.88 2.47
N LYS A 102 -9.30 0.05 3.43
CA LYS A 102 -10.16 -0.39 4.54
C LYS A 102 -10.07 0.51 5.76
N ASP A 103 -8.86 0.94 6.13
CA ASP A 103 -8.66 1.70 7.36
C ASP A 103 -8.86 3.20 7.11
N MET A 104 -8.45 3.70 5.94
CA MET A 104 -8.61 5.12 5.55
C MET A 104 -9.84 5.37 4.67
N GLY A 105 -10.57 4.33 4.28
CA GLY A 105 -11.81 4.44 3.49
C GLY A 105 -11.61 4.95 2.06
N LEU A 106 -10.40 4.86 1.50
CA LEU A 106 -10.12 5.33 0.15
C LEU A 106 -10.64 4.34 -0.89
N ASN A 107 -11.34 4.82 -1.90
CA ASN A 107 -11.61 4.02 -3.09
C ASN A 107 -10.37 4.03 -4.00
N VAL A 108 -10.37 3.16 -5.02
CA VAL A 108 -9.24 3.05 -5.96
C VAL A 108 -8.92 4.34 -6.71
N TYR A 109 -9.90 5.21 -6.99
CA TYR A 109 -9.64 6.52 -7.59
C TYR A 109 -8.88 7.44 -6.63
N HIS A 110 -9.26 7.45 -5.35
CA HIS A 110 -8.51 8.16 -4.31
C HIS A 110 -7.10 7.60 -4.15
N VAL A 111 -6.91 6.28 -4.30
CA VAL A 111 -5.56 5.67 -4.30
C VAL A 111 -4.74 6.11 -5.52
N ILE A 112 -5.36 6.20 -6.70
CA ILE A 112 -4.70 6.77 -7.90
C ILE A 112 -4.31 8.24 -7.67
N ASP A 113 -5.14 9.01 -6.97
CA ASP A 113 -4.82 10.39 -6.61
C ASP A 113 -3.67 10.47 -5.60
N LEU A 114 -3.61 9.58 -4.60
CA LEU A 114 -2.45 9.43 -3.70
C LEU A 114 -1.18 9.12 -4.48
N ILE A 115 -1.25 8.20 -5.44
CA ILE A 115 -0.11 7.84 -6.30
C ILE A 115 0.37 9.04 -7.09
N ARG A 116 -0.52 9.93 -7.55
CA ARG A 116 -0.17 11.06 -8.43
C ARG A 116 0.28 12.31 -7.69
N THR A 117 -0.39 12.61 -6.59
CA THR A 117 -0.26 13.91 -5.90
C THR A 117 0.32 13.81 -4.50
N SER A 118 0.59 12.58 -4.04
CA SER A 118 0.89 12.26 -2.64
C SER A 118 -0.25 12.59 -1.67
N PHE A 119 -1.39 13.08 -2.18
CA PHE A 119 -2.53 13.52 -1.39
C PHE A 119 -3.83 12.88 -1.88
N ALA A 120 -4.74 12.57 -0.96
CA ALA A 120 -6.13 12.25 -1.32
C ALA A 120 -7.11 12.73 -0.26
N CYS A 121 -8.22 13.29 -0.73
CA CYS A 121 -9.30 13.80 0.13
C CYS A 121 -10.57 13.00 -0.19
N PRO A 122 -10.88 11.93 0.58
CA PRO A 122 -12.01 11.05 0.28
C PRO A 122 -13.37 11.75 0.35
N ASP A 123 -13.53 12.79 1.18
CA ASP A 123 -14.70 13.68 1.24
C ASP A 123 -14.33 15.06 1.81
N LYS A 124 -15.20 16.08 1.67
CA LYS A 124 -14.98 17.43 2.23
C LYS A 124 -14.85 17.49 3.76
N ASN A 125 -15.31 16.46 4.47
CA ASN A 125 -15.39 16.44 5.93
C ASN A 125 -14.46 15.41 6.61
N SER A 126 -13.72 14.60 5.84
CA SER A 126 -12.92 13.47 6.36
C SER A 126 -11.41 13.73 6.40
N GLY A 127 -10.99 14.97 6.17
CA GLY A 127 -9.58 15.34 6.11
C GLY A 127 -8.91 14.90 4.80
N CYS A 128 -7.71 15.40 4.55
CA CYS A 128 -6.87 14.96 3.44
C CYS A 128 -5.72 14.13 3.98
N TRP A 129 -5.38 13.07 3.27
CA TRP A 129 -4.28 12.17 3.62
C TRP A 129 -3.06 12.52 2.79
N ASP A 130 -1.95 12.80 3.44
CA ASP A 130 -0.63 12.88 2.81
C ASP A 130 0.10 11.54 3.01
N ILE A 131 0.54 10.92 1.93
CA ILE A 131 1.28 9.65 2.00
C ILE A 131 2.69 9.82 2.61
N GLY A 132 3.24 11.03 2.61
CA GLY A 132 4.51 11.38 3.24
C GLY A 132 4.41 11.83 4.69
N ASP A 133 3.19 12.10 5.18
CA ASP A 133 2.93 12.59 6.53
C ASP A 133 1.87 11.73 7.22
N VAL A 134 2.21 10.45 7.41
CA VAL A 134 1.37 9.46 8.11
C VAL A 134 1.16 9.83 9.59
N GLY A 135 1.87 10.85 10.10
CA GLY A 135 1.84 11.30 11.50
C GLY A 135 1.05 12.58 11.79
N SER A 136 0.79 13.47 10.82
CA SER A 136 0.09 14.74 11.11
C SER A 136 -1.41 14.61 11.33
N ASN A 137 -2.02 13.51 10.89
CA ASN A 137 -3.45 13.26 11.10
C ASN A 137 -3.75 12.48 12.41
N CYS A 138 -2.74 12.25 13.27
CA CYS A 138 -2.96 11.86 14.66
C CYS A 138 -3.29 13.10 15.51
N CYS A 139 -4.47 13.68 15.32
CA CYS A 139 -5.05 14.70 16.21
C CYS A 139 -6.34 14.16 16.83
#